data_AF-A0A2V5YBF6-F1
#
_entry.id   AF-A0A2V5YBF6-F1
#
_cell.length_a   1.000
_cell.length_b   1.000
_cell.length_c   1.000
_cell.angle_alpha   90.00
_cell.angle_beta   90.00
_cell.angle_gamma   90.00
#
_symmetry.space_group_name_H-M   'P 1'
#
loop_
_entity.id
_entity.type
_entity.pdbx_description
1 polymer ?
#
loop_
_entity_poly.entity_id
_entity_poly.type
_entity_poly.pdbx_seq_one_letter_code
_entity_poly.pdbx_strand_id
1 'polypeptide(L)' 'AMPPLGNLYGLPTYVDKSLAEQDYIVFEAGTHSDAIKVSYRDYEKIVKPNVNDLAVKLQPMKGA' A
#
# COMPACT_ATOMS: atom_id res chain seq x y z
N ALA A 1 -0.65 -9.37 -11.53
CA ALA A 1 0.33 -8.41 -10.98
C ALA A 1 0.85 -8.86 -9.62
N MET A 2 1.95 -8.28 -9.10
CA MET A 2 2.61 -8.78 -7.88
C MET A 2 2.09 -8.10 -6.59
N PRO A 3 1.68 -8.85 -5.56
CA PRO A 3 1.37 -8.31 -4.24
C PRO A 3 2.58 -7.60 -3.60
N PRO A 4 2.38 -6.54 -2.79
CA PRO A 4 3.45 -5.75 -2.17
C PRO A 4 4.12 -6.45 -0.96
N LEU A 5 4.41 -7.74 -1.07
CA LEU A 5 5.00 -8.59 -0.02
C LEU A 5 6.51 -8.73 -0.20
N GLY A 6 7.22 -7.59 -0.29
CA GLY A 6 8.68 -7.55 -0.50
C GLY A 6 9.48 -8.35 0.53
N ASN A 7 8.97 -8.44 1.76
CA ASN A 7 9.55 -9.24 2.85
C ASN A 7 9.72 -10.73 2.50
N LEU A 8 8.84 -11.29 1.65
CA LEU A 8 8.97 -12.69 1.20
C LEU A 8 10.17 -12.92 0.25
N TYR A 9 10.71 -11.83 -0.30
CA TYR A 9 11.83 -11.84 -1.24
C TYR A 9 13.09 -11.18 -0.66
N GLY A 10 13.10 -10.85 0.64
CA GLY A 10 14.21 -10.13 1.27
C GLY A 10 14.37 -8.68 0.79
N LEU A 11 13.31 -8.10 0.21
CA LEU A 11 13.30 -6.72 -0.29
C LEU A 11 12.59 -5.79 0.71
N PRO A 12 13.08 -4.54 0.88
CA PRO A 12 12.36 -3.56 1.68
C PRO A 12 11.07 -3.14 0.99
N THR A 13 9.97 -3.14 1.75
CA THR A 13 8.70 -2.57 1.30
C THR A 13 8.57 -1.14 1.78
N TYR A 14 8.11 -0.24 0.90
CA TYR A 14 7.80 1.14 1.22
C TYR A 14 6.30 1.39 1.04
N VAL A 15 5.72 2.17 1.94
CA VAL A 15 4.30 2.53 1.91
C VAL A 15 4.14 4.04 2.14
N ASP A 16 3.22 4.65 1.39
CA ASP A 16 2.89 6.06 1.61
C ASP A 16 2.10 6.26 2.92
N LYS A 17 2.35 7.35 3.63
CA LYS A 17 1.63 7.71 4.87
C LYS A 17 0.12 7.68 4.72
N SER A 18 -0.43 8.17 3.61
CA SER A 18 -1.88 8.20 3.38
C SER A 18 -2.49 6.80 3.35
N LEU A 19 -1.73 5.81 2.88
CA LEU A 19 -2.16 4.41 2.86
C LEU A 19 -2.05 3.77 4.25
N ALA A 20 -1.07 4.20 5.06
CA ALA A 20 -0.88 3.72 6.44
C ALA A 20 -1.96 4.20 7.41
N GLU A 21 -2.67 5.28 7.06
CA GLU A 21 -3.79 5.83 7.84
C GLU A 21 -5.12 5.10 7.56
N GLN A 22 -5.16 4.16 6.62
CA GLN A 22 -6.40 3.44 6.27
C GLN A 22 -6.61 2.20 7.16
N ASP A 23 -7.87 1.91 7.50
CA ASP A 23 -8.22 0.67 8.22
C ASP A 23 -7.89 -0.59 7.40
N TYR A 24 -8.07 -0.48 6.08
CA TYR A 24 -7.86 -1.56 5.11
C TYR A 24 -7.11 -1.06 3.89
N ILE A 25 -6.30 -1.93 3.31
CA ILE A 25 -5.68 -1.73 2.00
C ILE A 25 -6.15 -2.81 1.03
N VAL A 26 -6.12 -2.48 -0.26
CA VAL A 26 -6.44 -3.40 -1.35
C VAL A 26 -5.29 -3.42 -2.34
N PHE A 27 -4.84 -4.61 -2.74
CA PHE A 27 -3.79 -4.79 -3.74
C PHE A 27 -4.08 -6.00 -4.63
N GLU A 28 -3.47 -6.02 -5.81
CA GLU A 28 -3.62 -7.11 -6.79
C GLU A 28 -3.02 -8.43 -6.25
N ALA A 29 -3.72 -9.54 -6.50
CA ALA A 29 -3.47 -10.84 -5.88
C ALA A 29 -2.73 -11.85 -6.79
N GLY A 30 -1.76 -11.40 -7.59
CA GLY A 30 -1.06 -12.28 -8.54
C GLY A 30 -1.61 -12.17 -9.96
N THR A 31 -2.90 -11.92 -10.13
CA THR A 31 -3.58 -11.75 -11.43
C THR A 31 -3.89 -10.27 -11.69
N HIS A 32 -4.49 -9.94 -12.84
CA HIS A 32 -4.99 -8.58 -13.14
C HIS A 32 -6.50 -8.43 -12.87
N SER A 33 -7.10 -9.44 -12.24
CA SER A 33 -8.56 -9.51 -12.03
C SER A 33 -8.90 -9.73 -10.56
N ASP A 34 -7.99 -10.32 -9.78
CA ASP A 34 -8.19 -10.61 -8.37
C ASP A 34 -7.46 -9.61 -7.49
N ALA A 35 -8.11 -9.25 -6.38
CA ALA A 35 -7.57 -8.35 -5.38
C ALA A 35 -7.80 -8.89 -3.96
N ILE A 36 -6.86 -8.60 -3.07
CA ILE A 36 -6.97 -8.91 -1.63
C ILE A 36 -7.27 -7.63 -0.89
N LYS A 37 -8.30 -7.65 -0.04
CA LYS A 37 -8.56 -6.63 0.98
C LYS A 37 -8.08 -7.16 2.33
N VAL A 38 -7.19 -6.42 2.99
CA VAL A 38 -6.64 -6.82 4.30
C VAL A 38 -6.58 -5.60 5.24
N SER A 39 -6.66 -5.84 6.55
CA SER A 39 -6.41 -4.78 7.52
C SER A 39 -4.98 -4.25 7.35
N TYR A 40 -4.81 -2.93 7.32
CA TYR A 40 -3.47 -2.34 7.25
C TYR A 40 -2.63 -2.74 8.47
N ARG A 41 -3.25 -2.78 9.65
CA ARG A 41 -2.59 -3.15 10.91
C ARG A 41 -1.98 -4.55 10.86
N ASP A 42 -2.66 -5.51 10.25
CA ASP A 42 -2.14 -6.88 10.15
C ASP A 42 -1.10 -7.01 9.02
N TYR A 43 -1.30 -6.29 7.92
CA TYR A 43 -0.29 -6.15 6.87
C TYR A 43 1.03 -5.56 7.43
N GLU A 44 0.95 -4.49 8.22
CA GLU A 44 2.12 -3.83 8.82
C GLU A 44 2.92 -4.78 9.72
N LYS A 45 2.24 -5.57 10.57
CA LYS A 45 2.90 -6.54 11.45
C LYS A 45 3.69 -7.60 10.69
N ILE A 46 3.16 -8.04 9.54
CA ILE A 46 3.73 -9.11 8.72
C ILE A 46 4.85 -8.58 7.83
N VAL A 47 4.59 -7.48 7.14
CA VAL A 47 5.47 -6.94 6.09
C VAL A 47 6.52 -5.98 6.63
N LYS A 48 6.23 -5.29 7.75
CA LYS A 48 7.08 -4.28 8.39
C LYS A 48 7.59 -3.23 7.38
N PRO A 49 6.70 -2.53 6.68
CA PRO A 49 7.08 -1.56 5.65
C PRO A 49 7.72 -0.30 6.25
N ASN A 50 8.55 0.37 5.45
CA ASN A 50 9.00 1.74 5.74
C ASN A 50 7.93 2.74 5.29
N VAL A 51 7.32 3.44 6.24
CA VAL A 51 6.25 4.41 5.96
C VAL A 51 6.84 5.81 5.76
N ASN A 52 6.65 6.39 4.57
CA ASN A 52 7.18 7.70 4.17
C ASN A 52 6.14 8.53 3.41
N ASP A 53 6.39 9.84 3.24
CA ASP A 53 5.59 10.68 2.32
C ASP A 53 6.15 10.48 0.91
N LEU A 54 5.45 9.73 0.07
CA LEU A 54 5.91 9.25 -1.23
C LEU A 54 5.05 9.79 -2.38
N ALA A 55 3.73 9.83 -2.20
CA ALA A 55 2.79 10.20 -3.24
C ALA A 55 2.77 11.72 -3.46
N VAL A 56 2.77 12.15 -4.72
CA VAL A 56 2.45 13.53 -5.06
C VAL A 56 0.98 13.76 -4.77
N LYS A 57 0.69 14.60 -3.76
CA LYS A 57 -0.67 14.96 -3.38
C LYS A 57 -1.23 15.94 -4.41
N LEU A 58 -2.01 15.42 -5.35
CA LEU A 58 -2.75 16.26 -6.29
C LEU A 58 -3.77 17.07 -5.50
N GLN A 59 -3.52 18.37 -5.37
CA GLN A 59 -4.57 19.28 -4.92
C GLN A 59 -5.62 19.35 -6.03
N PRO A 60 -6.91 19.19 -5.71
CA PRO A 60 -7.95 19.42 -6.70
C PRO A 60 -7.78 20.86 -7.22
N MET A 61 -7.73 21.02 -8.54
CA MET A 61 -7.72 22.34 -9.16
C MET A 61 -8.92 23.11 -8.61
N LYS A 62 -8.69 24.28 -8.00
CA LYS A 62 -9.77 25.23 -7.67
C LYS A 62 -10.51 25.51 -8.97
N GLY A 63 -11.71 24.95 -9.10
CA GLY A 63 -12.61 25.25 -10.20
C GLY A 63 -12.90 26.75 -10.25
N ALA A 64 -12.87 27.28 -11.47
CA ALA A 64 -13.30 28.62 -11.87
C ALA A 64 -14.81 28.80 -11.71
#